data_AF-A0A6G0XV25-F1
#
_entry.id   AF-A0A6G0XV25-F1
#
_cell.length_a   1.000
_cell.length_b   1.000
_cell.length_c   1.000
_cell.angle_alpha   90.00
_cell.angle_beta   90.00
_cell.angle_gamma   90.00
#
_symmetry.space_group_name_H-M   'P 1'
#
loop_
_entity.id
_entity.type
_entity.pdbx_description
1 polymer ?
#
loop_
_entity_poly.entity_id
_entity_poly.type
_entity_poly.pdbx_seq_one_letter_code
_entity_poly.pdbx_strand_id
1 'polypeptide(L)'
;HRTDFVVRTIGSLLNGGILREMKNCTSRLILNAESLIENKTNNLCEQFNAIINKHVVGKRLNFSGRRSYNTRVEAAVISFKSNQFLRKIHKQMANNSSPGMFGKKFMKNIDRIRKNTKNRRQLFPDERRYQKPHSYEPDADYGLAEPLIENLSTEELETKKSLKIRLTASRFGQICKIAVYNILYAPSAQSKSLIYGREVEDITRKKAELIIKKKIDICGLIIDPNDPYLAASPDGLIENKAVVEIKCPYVAKDTTSAREAVNNNLLQYCSLVNNEIKLKTEHVYYYQIMGQLHISGQKLCYFVVHTNNWTNIEKIKYNSTFSESKMVHKLRAFYLQCLLSEIVQPLYPTRMLKSDIRERHTIVK
;
A
#
# COMPACT_ATOMS: atom_id res chain seq x y z
N HIS A 1 -14.60 -41.62 -14.32
CA HIS A 1 -14.34 -41.68 -12.86
C HIS A 1 -12.90 -41.35 -12.44
N ARG A 2 -11.84 -42.08 -12.82
CA ARG A 2 -10.45 -41.71 -12.44
C ARG A 2 -9.90 -40.48 -13.16
N THR A 3 -10.28 -40.29 -14.42
CA THR A 3 -9.91 -39.11 -15.22
C THR A 3 -10.60 -37.83 -14.74
N ASP A 4 -11.86 -37.89 -14.33
CA ASP A 4 -12.60 -36.74 -13.79
C ASP A 4 -12.06 -36.24 -12.45
N PHE A 5 -11.49 -37.15 -11.63
CA PHE A 5 -10.87 -36.80 -10.36
C PHE A 5 -9.60 -35.95 -10.59
N VAL A 6 -8.71 -36.38 -11.49
CA VAL A 6 -7.46 -35.67 -11.79
C VAL A 6 -7.72 -34.28 -12.38
N VAL A 7 -8.70 -34.15 -13.29
CA VAL A 7 -9.07 -32.85 -13.89
C VAL A 7 -9.65 -31.89 -12.84
N ARG A 8 -10.49 -32.38 -11.91
CA ARG A 8 -11.01 -31.55 -10.80
C ARG A 8 -9.93 -31.17 -9.79
N THR A 9 -9.00 -32.06 -9.48
CA THR A 9 -7.89 -31.77 -8.55
C THR A 9 -6.92 -30.75 -9.13
N ILE A 10 -6.58 -30.83 -10.42
CA ILE A 10 -5.72 -29.84 -11.09
C ILE A 10 -6.40 -28.47 -11.18
N GLY A 11 -7.70 -28.43 -11.49
CA GLY A 11 -8.49 -27.19 -11.47
C GLY A 11 -8.56 -26.53 -10.09
N SER A 12 -8.71 -27.34 -9.03
CA SER A 12 -8.67 -26.87 -7.64
C SER A 12 -7.28 -26.34 -7.24
N LEU A 13 -6.20 -26.98 -7.67
CA LEU A 13 -4.81 -26.55 -7.40
C LEU A 13 -4.42 -25.27 -8.17
N LEU A 14 -4.98 -25.05 -9.36
CA LEU A 14 -4.83 -23.82 -10.13
C LEU A 14 -5.53 -22.63 -9.43
N ASN A 15 -6.76 -22.84 -8.96
CA ASN A 15 -7.51 -21.79 -8.25
C ASN A 15 -7.00 -21.55 -6.82
N GLY A 16 -6.35 -22.54 -6.19
CA GLY A 16 -5.80 -22.44 -4.83
C GLY A 16 -4.42 -21.82 -4.71
N GLY A 17 -3.79 -21.37 -5.80
CA GLY A 17 -2.47 -20.70 -5.78
C GLY A 17 -1.26 -21.60 -5.50
N ILE A 18 -1.47 -22.81 -4.96
CA ILE A 18 -0.40 -23.79 -4.65
C ILE A 18 0.39 -24.16 -5.90
N LEU A 19 -0.27 -24.35 -7.05
CA LEU A 19 0.43 -24.68 -8.29
C LEU A 19 1.33 -23.52 -8.76
N ARG A 20 0.94 -22.27 -8.48
CA ARG A 20 1.75 -21.09 -8.77
C ARG A 20 2.97 -21.01 -7.87
N GLU A 21 2.83 -21.33 -6.58
CA GLU A 21 3.98 -21.42 -5.67
C GLU A 21 4.93 -22.55 -6.05
N MET A 22 4.39 -23.73 -6.38
CA MET A 22 5.21 -24.85 -6.85
C MET A 22 5.98 -24.51 -8.13
N LYS A 23 5.33 -23.85 -9.10
CA LYS A 23 5.98 -23.34 -10.32
C LYS A 23 7.05 -22.30 -10.01
N ASN A 24 6.79 -21.37 -9.09
CA ASN A 24 7.79 -20.38 -8.68
C ASN A 24 9.01 -21.03 -8.01
N CYS A 25 8.80 -22.04 -7.15
CA CYS A 25 9.87 -22.78 -6.52
C CYS A 25 10.70 -23.55 -7.54
N THR A 26 10.06 -24.25 -8.49
CA THR A 26 10.77 -24.94 -9.58
C THR A 26 11.50 -23.98 -10.49
N SER A 27 10.90 -22.85 -10.88
CA SER A 27 11.59 -21.82 -11.66
C SER A 27 12.83 -21.27 -10.96
N ARG A 28 12.76 -21.02 -9.65
CA ARG A 28 13.94 -20.59 -8.86
C ARG A 28 15.01 -21.67 -8.80
N LEU A 29 14.62 -22.93 -8.69
CA LEU A 29 15.54 -24.06 -8.64
C LEU A 29 16.26 -24.24 -9.98
N ILE A 30 15.53 -24.11 -11.10
CA ILE A 30 16.07 -24.18 -12.46
C ILE A 30 16.99 -22.98 -12.74
N LEU A 31 16.57 -21.75 -12.40
CA LEU A 31 17.38 -20.55 -12.61
C LEU A 31 18.71 -20.58 -11.84
N ASN A 32 18.74 -21.25 -10.69
CA ASN A 32 19.95 -21.36 -9.87
C ASN A 32 20.63 -22.73 -10.01
N ALA A 33 20.19 -23.60 -10.92
CA ALA A 33 20.67 -24.96 -11.04
C ALA A 33 22.16 -25.01 -11.38
N GLU A 34 22.63 -24.17 -12.31
CA GLU A 34 24.05 -24.08 -12.66
C GLU A 34 24.91 -23.69 -11.44
N SER A 35 24.49 -22.68 -10.67
CA SER A 35 25.20 -22.25 -9.46
C SER A 35 25.20 -23.29 -8.33
N LEU A 36 24.14 -24.10 -8.24
CA LEU A 36 24.01 -25.21 -7.29
C LEU A 36 24.87 -26.41 -7.70
N ILE A 37 24.93 -26.71 -9.01
CA ILE A 37 25.76 -27.77 -9.59
C ILE A 37 27.25 -27.44 -9.45
N GLU A 38 27.62 -26.18 -9.66
CA GLU A 38 28.99 -25.68 -9.48
C GLU A 38 29.41 -25.56 -8.00
N ASN A 39 28.50 -25.86 -7.07
CA ASN A 39 28.71 -25.78 -5.63
C ASN A 39 29.35 -24.44 -5.22
N LYS A 40 28.93 -23.34 -5.86
CA LYS A 40 29.27 -21.97 -5.47
C LYS A 40 28.58 -21.71 -4.12
N THR A 41 29.19 -22.17 -3.04
CA THR A 41 28.71 -21.94 -1.70
C THR A 41 28.73 -20.44 -1.44
N ASN A 42 27.61 -19.89 -0.99
CA ASN A 42 27.51 -18.53 -0.46
C ASN A 42 28.78 -18.24 0.35
N ASN A 43 29.52 -17.23 -0.07
CA ASN A 43 30.83 -16.86 0.45
C ASN A 43 30.82 -16.95 1.99
N LEU A 44 31.91 -17.42 2.62
CA LEU A 44 32.01 -17.48 4.09
C LEU A 44 31.64 -16.14 4.75
N CYS A 45 31.93 -15.03 4.05
CA CYS A 45 31.50 -13.68 4.41
C CYS A 45 29.98 -13.49 4.36
N GLU A 46 29.27 -14.05 3.38
CA GLU A 46 27.81 -13.99 3.27
C GLU A 46 27.13 -14.82 4.37
N GLN A 47 27.67 -16.00 4.70
CA GLN A 47 27.17 -16.81 5.80
C GLN A 47 27.35 -16.11 7.15
N PHE A 48 28.51 -15.48 7.36
CA PHE A 48 28.78 -14.70 8.55
C PHE A 48 27.88 -13.46 8.63
N ASN A 49 27.67 -12.75 7.52
CA ASN A 49 26.74 -11.62 7.45
C ASN A 49 25.28 -12.03 7.72
N ALA A 50 24.85 -13.21 7.28
CA ALA A 50 23.53 -13.74 7.61
C ALA A 50 23.38 -13.96 9.12
N ILE A 51 24.44 -14.41 9.80
CA ILE A 51 24.45 -14.61 11.25
C ILE A 51 24.48 -13.27 12.00
N ILE A 52 25.27 -12.29 11.54
CA ILE A 52 25.21 -10.91 12.07
C ILE A 52 23.78 -10.37 11.95
N ASN A 53 23.15 -10.49 10.78
CA ASN A 53 21.79 -10.02 10.55
C ASN A 53 20.78 -10.66 11.49
N LYS A 54 20.94 -11.96 11.79
CA LYS A 54 20.14 -12.68 12.79
C LYS A 54 20.32 -12.11 14.20
N HIS A 55 21.55 -11.82 14.62
CA HIS A 55 21.82 -11.24 15.95
C HIS A 55 21.42 -9.78 16.07
N VAL A 56 21.47 -9.03 14.97
CA VAL A 56 21.03 -7.63 14.88
C VAL A 56 19.49 -7.53 14.87
N VAL A 57 18.77 -8.60 14.47
CA VAL A 57 17.29 -8.71 14.45
C VAL A 57 16.61 -7.58 13.65
N GLY A 58 17.31 -7.05 12.65
CA GLY A 58 16.88 -5.89 11.88
C GLY A 58 16.93 -4.57 12.66
N LYS A 59 17.21 -3.48 11.95
CA LYS A 59 17.53 -2.14 12.49
C LYS A 59 16.53 -1.53 13.50
N ARG A 60 15.28 -2.02 13.58
CA ARG A 60 14.19 -1.36 14.35
C ARG A 60 13.88 -1.95 15.72
N LEU A 61 14.35 -3.17 16.03
CA LEU A 61 14.01 -3.83 17.30
C LEU A 61 14.91 -3.40 18.46
N ASN A 62 16.17 -3.06 18.18
CA ASN A 62 17.17 -2.75 19.21
C ASN A 62 17.84 -1.36 19.06
N PHE A 63 17.13 -0.41 18.44
CA PHE A 63 17.64 0.91 18.05
C PHE A 63 18.12 1.79 19.22
N SER A 64 17.55 1.63 20.42
CA SER A 64 17.75 2.56 21.54
C SER A 64 18.87 2.18 22.52
N GLY A 65 19.72 1.18 22.23
CA GLY A 65 20.79 0.74 23.14
C GLY A 65 22.18 1.23 22.73
N ARG A 66 22.86 2.03 23.57
CA ARG A 66 24.29 2.36 23.40
C ARG A 66 25.15 1.08 23.46
N ARG A 67 26.23 1.02 22.66
CA ARG A 67 27.15 -0.14 22.49
C ARG A 67 26.52 -1.44 21.98
N SER A 68 25.25 -1.41 21.60
CA SER A 68 24.51 -2.62 21.31
C SER A 68 24.89 -3.29 19.98
N TYR A 69 25.40 -2.54 18.99
CA TYR A 69 25.83 -3.11 17.71
C TYR A 69 27.11 -3.93 17.83
N ASN A 70 28.18 -3.36 18.38
CA ASN A 70 29.46 -4.05 18.55
C ASN A 70 29.30 -5.33 19.38
N THR A 71 28.58 -5.28 20.50
CA THR A 71 28.30 -6.48 21.31
C THR A 71 27.47 -7.54 20.57
N ARG A 72 26.57 -7.15 19.66
CA ARG A 72 25.80 -8.09 18.81
C ARG A 72 26.66 -8.71 17.72
N VAL A 73 27.59 -7.95 17.15
CA VAL A 73 28.59 -8.47 16.20
C VAL A 73 29.55 -9.42 16.91
N GLU A 74 30.05 -9.08 18.10
CA GLU A 74 30.86 -9.97 18.94
C GLU A 74 30.10 -11.27 19.28
N ALA A 75 28.81 -11.18 19.64
CA ALA A 75 27.98 -12.36 19.86
C ALA A 75 27.78 -13.20 18.59
N ALA A 76 27.68 -12.56 17.42
CA ALA A 76 27.62 -13.23 16.13
C ALA A 76 28.94 -13.94 15.78
N VAL A 77 30.10 -13.31 16.05
CA VAL A 77 31.43 -13.93 15.92
C VAL A 77 31.53 -15.17 16.78
N ILE A 78 31.11 -15.07 18.04
CA ILE A 78 31.11 -16.19 18.98
C ILE A 78 30.18 -17.29 18.49
N SER A 79 28.94 -16.97 18.08
CA SER A 79 27.99 -17.96 17.55
C SER A 79 28.47 -18.61 16.26
N PHE A 80 29.15 -17.87 15.38
CA PHE A 80 29.71 -18.39 14.13
C PHE A 80 30.84 -19.38 14.40
N LYS A 81 31.72 -19.05 15.36
CA LYS A 81 32.84 -19.91 15.75
C LYS A 81 32.43 -21.10 16.63
N SER A 82 31.24 -21.08 17.22
CA SER A 82 30.86 -22.08 18.21
C SER A 82 29.37 -22.41 18.22
N ASN A 83 29.04 -23.63 17.76
CA ASN A 83 27.64 -24.08 17.63
C ASN A 83 26.86 -24.21 18.95
N GLN A 84 27.50 -24.15 20.14
CA GLN A 84 26.82 -24.35 21.44
C GLN A 84 27.40 -23.55 22.63
N PHE A 85 28.24 -22.54 22.41
CA PHE A 85 29.04 -21.91 23.46
C PHE A 85 28.25 -21.17 24.53
N LEU A 86 27.26 -20.35 24.16
CA LEU A 86 26.43 -19.59 25.11
C LEU A 86 25.74 -20.49 26.13
N ARG A 87 25.29 -21.69 25.71
CA ARG A 87 24.69 -22.70 26.59
C ARG A 87 25.72 -23.30 27.54
N LYS A 88 26.95 -23.56 27.06
CA LYS A 88 28.03 -24.14 27.88
C LYS A 88 28.54 -23.15 28.93
N ILE A 89 28.80 -21.90 28.55
CA ILE A 89 29.20 -20.83 29.49
C ILE A 89 28.12 -20.59 30.54
N HIS A 90 26.86 -20.43 30.14
CA HIS A 90 25.79 -20.21 31.10
C HIS A 90 25.63 -21.39 32.07
N LYS A 91 25.77 -22.63 31.59
CA LYS A 91 25.74 -23.81 32.48
C LYS A 91 26.92 -23.82 33.45
N GLN A 92 28.12 -23.44 33.03
CA GLN A 92 29.27 -23.32 33.94
C GLN A 92 29.08 -22.19 34.97
N MET A 93 28.58 -21.02 34.56
CA MET A 93 28.38 -19.87 35.45
C MET A 93 27.18 -20.03 36.40
N ALA A 94 26.18 -20.84 36.04
CA ALA A 94 24.93 -20.99 36.79
C ALA A 94 24.73 -22.41 37.36
N ASN A 95 25.81 -23.10 37.76
CA ASN A 95 25.77 -24.44 38.39
C ASN A 95 24.89 -25.44 37.61
N ASN A 96 25.19 -25.64 36.33
CA ASN A 96 24.47 -26.51 35.38
C ASN A 96 22.99 -26.16 35.13
N SER A 97 22.50 -25.03 35.63
CA SER A 97 21.14 -24.55 35.37
C SER A 97 20.98 -24.12 33.92
N SER A 98 19.87 -24.53 33.30
CA SER A 98 19.59 -24.19 31.91
C SER A 98 19.22 -22.70 31.75
N PRO A 99 19.68 -22.01 30.67
CA PRO A 99 19.32 -20.61 30.41
C PRO A 99 17.81 -20.35 30.37
N GLY A 100 17.04 -21.36 29.94
CA GLY A 100 15.58 -21.28 29.83
C GLY A 100 14.87 -21.07 31.17
N MET A 101 15.45 -21.51 32.29
CA MET A 101 14.87 -21.29 33.63
C MET A 101 14.85 -19.81 34.00
N PHE A 102 15.95 -19.11 33.74
CA PHE A 102 16.07 -17.67 33.98
C PHE A 102 15.23 -16.87 32.98
N GLY A 103 15.19 -17.28 31.71
CA GLY A 103 14.31 -16.70 30.69
C GLY A 103 12.84 -16.77 31.09
N LYS A 104 12.36 -17.93 31.57
CA LYS A 104 10.99 -18.09 32.08
C LYS A 104 10.71 -17.21 33.31
N LYS A 105 11.67 -17.09 34.23
CA LYS A 105 11.55 -16.22 35.42
C LYS A 105 11.48 -14.73 35.04
N PHE A 106 12.30 -14.31 34.08
CA PHE A 106 12.30 -12.95 33.54
C PHE A 106 10.99 -12.61 32.83
N MET A 107 10.50 -13.49 31.95
CA MET A 107 9.22 -13.32 31.26
C MET A 107 8.05 -13.20 32.25
N LYS A 108 7.99 -14.08 33.26
CA LYS A 108 6.99 -13.99 34.35
C LYS A 108 7.03 -12.64 35.08
N ASN A 109 8.24 -12.10 35.32
CA ASN A 109 8.38 -10.79 35.96
C ASN A 109 7.93 -9.64 35.05
N ILE A 110 8.25 -9.68 33.75
CA ILE A 110 7.75 -8.70 32.78
C ILE A 110 6.22 -8.71 32.71
N ASP A 111 5.61 -9.89 32.66
CA ASP A 111 4.15 -10.00 32.61
C ASP A 111 3.49 -9.48 33.89
N ARG A 112 4.10 -9.74 35.04
CA ARG A 112 3.69 -9.13 36.33
C ARG A 112 3.76 -7.61 36.29
N ILE A 113 4.86 -7.02 35.82
CA ILE A 113 5.04 -5.56 35.71
C ILE A 113 3.99 -4.96 34.78
N ARG A 114 3.76 -5.57 33.60
CA ARG A 114 2.74 -5.13 32.63
C ARG A 114 1.34 -5.18 33.22
N LYS A 115 0.99 -6.26 33.92
CA LYS A 115 -0.33 -6.43 34.57
C LYS A 115 -0.55 -5.38 35.66
N ASN A 116 0.44 -5.16 36.53
CA ASN A 116 0.38 -4.12 37.56
C ASN A 116 0.27 -2.72 36.97
N THR A 117 0.99 -2.44 35.87
CA THR A 117 0.91 -1.15 35.17
C THR A 117 -0.48 -0.93 34.57
N LYS A 118 -1.08 -1.97 33.97
CA LYS A 118 -2.45 -1.92 33.43
C LYS A 118 -3.47 -1.65 34.54
N ASN A 119 -3.37 -2.36 35.66
CA ASN A 119 -4.26 -2.16 36.81
C ASN A 119 -4.10 -0.75 37.41
N ARG A 120 -2.87 -0.25 37.53
CA ARG A 120 -2.62 1.13 38.01
C ARG A 120 -3.24 2.18 37.11
N ARG A 121 -3.16 2.00 35.78
CA ARG A 121 -3.78 2.91 34.79
C ARG A 121 -5.31 2.87 34.79
N GLN A 122 -5.92 1.77 35.26
CA GLN A 122 -7.37 1.67 35.41
C GLN A 122 -7.86 2.35 36.69
N LEU A 123 -7.09 2.24 37.79
CA LEU A 123 -7.43 2.86 39.08
C LEU A 123 -7.13 4.36 39.12
N PHE A 124 -6.13 4.81 38.37
CA PHE A 124 -5.76 6.21 38.24
C PHE A 124 -5.64 6.57 36.75
N PRO A 125 -6.73 6.99 36.10
CA PRO A 125 -6.69 7.51 34.73
C PRO A 125 -5.83 8.78 34.72
N ASP A 126 -4.65 8.71 34.09
CA ASP A 126 -3.73 9.86 34.00
C ASP A 126 -4.26 10.83 32.93
N GLU A 127 -4.71 12.02 33.31
CA GLU A 127 -5.15 13.07 32.37
C GLU A 127 -3.97 13.73 31.63
N ARG A 128 -2.73 13.37 31.99
CA ARG A 128 -1.53 13.94 31.38
C ARG A 128 -1.30 13.40 29.97
N ARG A 129 -1.34 14.29 28.97
CA ARG A 129 -0.86 14.03 27.62
C ARG A 129 0.64 13.73 27.66
N TYR A 130 1.01 12.48 27.40
CA TYR A 130 2.41 12.09 27.21
C TYR A 130 2.96 12.75 25.95
N GLN A 131 3.88 13.71 26.10
CA GLN A 131 4.69 14.15 24.96
C GLN A 131 5.63 13.01 24.59
N LYS A 132 5.53 12.54 23.33
CA LYS A 132 6.50 11.58 22.80
C LYS A 132 7.89 12.22 22.84
N PRO A 133 8.93 11.53 23.34
CA PRO A 133 10.28 12.05 23.25
C PRO A 133 10.63 12.26 21.78
N HIS A 134 11.24 13.40 21.47
CA HIS A 134 11.77 13.71 20.16
C HIS A 134 12.86 12.68 19.82
N SER A 135 12.68 11.91 18.77
CA SER A 135 13.78 11.14 18.19
C SER A 135 14.74 12.14 17.56
N TYR A 136 16.02 12.08 17.92
CA TYR A 136 17.09 12.82 17.25
C TYR A 136 17.15 12.41 15.77
N GLU A 137 17.63 13.34 14.95
CA GLU A 137 17.84 13.20 13.51
C GLU A 137 18.69 11.96 13.15
N PRO A 138 18.57 11.45 11.92
CA PRO A 138 19.41 10.35 11.44
C PRO A 138 20.90 10.69 11.59
N ASP A 139 21.69 9.68 11.96
CA ASP A 139 23.15 9.78 12.11
C ASP A 139 23.80 10.24 10.79
N ALA A 140 24.50 11.37 10.82
CA ALA A 140 25.09 12.03 9.64
C ALA A 140 26.20 11.18 8.99
N ASP A 141 26.80 10.26 9.75
CA ASP A 141 27.91 9.41 9.29
C ASP A 141 27.43 8.05 8.74
N TYR A 142 26.12 7.88 8.51
CA TYR A 142 25.55 6.61 8.07
C TYR A 142 25.74 6.35 6.56
N GLY A 143 26.98 6.05 6.17
CA GLY A 143 27.35 5.53 4.85
C GLY A 143 27.38 6.60 3.76
N LEU A 144 28.55 6.77 3.14
CA LEU A 144 28.74 7.62 1.96
C LEU A 144 27.80 7.13 0.84
N ALA A 145 26.71 7.86 0.61
CA ALA A 145 25.82 7.60 -0.52
C ALA A 145 26.62 7.78 -1.82
N GLU A 146 26.50 6.82 -2.74
CA GLU A 146 27.15 6.90 -4.05
C GLU A 146 26.79 8.22 -4.77
N PRO A 147 27.75 8.82 -5.50
CA PRO A 147 27.54 10.07 -6.21
C PRO A 147 26.47 9.94 -7.29
N LEU A 148 25.76 11.04 -7.53
CA LEU A 148 24.65 11.13 -8.47
C LEU A 148 25.14 10.86 -9.90
N ILE A 149 24.46 9.98 -10.64
CA ILE A 149 24.64 9.87 -12.09
C ILE A 149 23.78 10.98 -12.72
N GLU A 150 24.43 11.96 -13.33
CA GLU A 150 23.77 13.18 -13.84
C GLU A 150 22.89 12.95 -15.07
N ASN A 151 23.13 11.90 -15.87
CA ASN A 151 22.43 11.71 -17.14
C ASN A 151 22.01 10.25 -17.35
N LEU A 152 20.70 10.00 -17.37
CA LEU A 152 20.10 8.77 -17.91
C LEU A 152 19.85 8.93 -19.41
N SER A 153 20.06 7.87 -20.20
CA SER A 153 19.73 7.89 -21.63
C SER A 153 18.21 7.94 -21.86
N THR A 154 17.80 8.48 -23.00
CA THR A 154 16.38 8.59 -23.40
C THR A 154 15.70 7.23 -23.52
N GLU A 155 16.41 6.20 -23.99
CA GLU A 155 15.91 4.83 -24.09
C GLU A 155 15.67 4.16 -22.73
N GLU A 156 16.56 4.38 -21.76
CA GLU A 156 16.38 3.88 -20.39
C GLU A 156 15.20 4.58 -19.68
N LEU A 157 14.98 5.85 -20.00
CA LEU A 157 13.84 6.60 -19.49
C LEU A 157 12.51 6.04 -20.05
N GLU A 158 12.45 5.74 -21.35
CA GLU A 158 11.25 5.20 -22.01
C GLU A 158 10.92 3.77 -21.56
N THR A 159 11.94 2.91 -21.45
CA THR A 159 11.76 1.56 -20.90
C THR A 159 11.28 1.61 -19.45
N LYS A 160 11.87 2.46 -18.59
CA LYS A 160 11.41 2.62 -17.20
C LYS A 160 10.02 3.24 -17.07
N LYS A 161 9.62 4.19 -17.95
CA LYS A 161 8.25 4.75 -18.02
C LYS A 161 7.20 3.66 -18.28
N SER A 162 7.50 2.71 -19.15
CA SER A 162 6.56 1.63 -19.49
C SER A 162 6.43 0.55 -18.40
N LEU A 163 7.47 0.39 -17.57
CA LEU A 163 7.61 -0.74 -16.64
C LEU A 163 7.27 -0.45 -15.17
N LYS A 164 7.22 0.82 -14.72
CA LYS A 164 7.01 1.13 -13.30
C LYS A 164 6.01 2.27 -13.07
N ILE A 165 4.94 1.91 -12.34
CA ILE A 165 3.97 2.78 -11.64
C ILE A 165 3.14 3.69 -12.54
N ARG A 166 1.87 3.31 -12.75
CA ARG A 166 0.84 4.13 -13.40
C ARG A 166 0.08 4.95 -12.35
N LEU A 167 -0.29 6.18 -12.72
CA LEU A 167 -1.23 6.99 -11.97
C LEU A 167 -2.65 6.47 -12.21
N THR A 168 -3.35 6.10 -11.14
CA THR A 168 -4.73 5.60 -11.22
C THR A 168 -5.75 6.70 -10.97
N ALA A 169 -6.89 6.65 -11.67
CA ALA A 169 -7.95 7.67 -11.57
C ALA A 169 -8.40 7.98 -10.13
N SER A 170 -8.47 6.97 -9.26
CA SER A 170 -8.79 7.13 -7.83
C SER A 170 -7.84 8.05 -7.05
N ARG A 171 -6.63 8.28 -7.55
CA ARG A 171 -5.62 9.16 -6.97
C ARG A 171 -5.51 10.51 -7.66
N PHE A 172 -6.19 10.73 -8.80
CA PHE A 172 -6.07 11.98 -9.56
C PHE A 172 -6.49 13.19 -8.75
N GLY A 173 -7.59 13.08 -7.99
CA GLY A 173 -8.04 14.16 -7.12
C GLY A 173 -7.03 14.51 -6.02
N GLN A 174 -6.26 13.53 -5.52
CA GLN A 174 -5.19 13.78 -4.54
C GLN A 174 -4.00 14.46 -5.20
N ILE A 175 -3.57 13.96 -6.38
CA ILE A 175 -2.44 14.54 -7.13
C ILE A 175 -2.73 15.99 -7.55
N CYS A 176 -3.97 16.29 -7.95
CA CYS A 176 -4.33 17.63 -8.39
C CYS A 176 -4.47 18.64 -7.23
N LYS A 177 -4.48 18.18 -5.97
CA LYS A 177 -4.77 18.99 -4.77
C LYS A 177 -3.73 18.93 -3.65
N ILE A 178 -2.91 17.88 -3.55
CA ILE A 178 -2.04 17.59 -2.41
C ILE A 178 -0.59 17.33 -2.89
N ALA A 179 0.37 17.57 -2.00
CA ALA A 179 1.80 17.32 -2.17
C ALA A 179 2.18 15.83 -2.39
N VAL A 180 3.31 15.65 -3.09
CA VAL A 180 3.82 14.40 -3.68
C VAL A 180 4.07 13.30 -2.64
N TYR A 181 4.54 13.66 -1.44
CA TYR A 181 4.94 12.72 -0.38
C TYR A 181 3.88 11.64 -0.06
N ASN A 182 2.61 12.05 0.11
CA ASN A 182 1.54 11.14 0.54
C ASN A 182 1.13 10.13 -0.54
N ILE A 183 1.45 10.38 -1.81
CA ILE A 183 1.06 9.50 -2.92
C ILE A 183 2.05 8.33 -3.06
N LEU A 184 3.34 8.59 -2.80
CA LEU A 184 4.43 7.64 -2.99
C LEU A 184 4.68 6.74 -1.79
N TYR A 185 4.63 7.30 -0.57
CA TYR A 185 5.16 6.65 0.63
C TYR A 185 4.12 6.39 1.72
N ALA A 186 2.85 6.79 1.51
CA ALA A 186 1.80 6.49 2.47
C ALA A 186 1.49 4.99 2.52
N PRO A 187 1.43 4.37 3.71
CA PRO A 187 1.00 2.98 3.85
C PRO A 187 -0.42 2.80 3.30
N SER A 188 -0.68 1.67 2.63
CA SER A 188 -2.03 1.31 2.21
C SER A 188 -2.89 1.06 3.46
N ALA A 189 -3.71 2.03 3.84
CA ALA A 189 -4.63 1.88 4.95
C ALA A 189 -5.82 1.00 4.53
N GLN A 190 -5.94 -0.19 5.11
CA GLN A 190 -7.18 -0.98 5.04
C GLN A 190 -8.16 -0.42 6.07
N SER A 191 -9.15 0.34 5.62
CA SER A 191 -10.24 0.84 6.47
C SER A 191 -11.43 -0.11 6.45
N LYS A 192 -12.23 -0.11 7.52
CA LYS A 192 -13.50 -0.86 7.59
C LYS A 192 -14.43 -0.51 6.42
N SER A 193 -14.40 0.75 5.96
CA SER A 193 -15.19 1.22 4.82
C SER A 193 -14.77 0.58 3.50
N LEU A 194 -13.47 0.29 3.29
CA LEU A 194 -12.98 -0.36 2.07
C LEU A 194 -13.37 -1.85 2.02
N ILE A 195 -13.35 -2.54 3.17
CA ILE A 195 -13.79 -3.93 3.26
C ILE A 195 -15.29 -4.01 2.98
N TYR A 196 -16.09 -3.18 3.66
CA TYR A 196 -17.53 -3.09 3.45
C TYR A 196 -17.86 -2.83 1.97
N GLY A 197 -17.20 -1.84 1.36
CA GLY A 197 -17.42 -1.49 -0.05
C GLY A 197 -17.27 -2.69 -0.98
N ARG A 198 -16.21 -3.49 -0.84
CA ARG A 198 -15.95 -4.68 -1.67
C ARG A 198 -17.01 -5.77 -1.50
N GLU A 199 -17.47 -5.99 -0.27
CA GLU A 199 -18.48 -7.03 0.01
C GLU A 199 -19.84 -6.71 -0.61
N VAL A 200 -20.21 -5.41 -0.65
CA VAL A 200 -21.51 -4.98 -1.18
C VAL A 200 -21.48 -4.54 -2.65
N GLU A 201 -20.31 -4.44 -3.27
CA GLU A 201 -20.14 -3.90 -4.63
C GLU A 201 -20.91 -4.71 -5.66
N ASP A 202 -20.77 -6.04 -5.67
CA ASP A 202 -21.45 -6.93 -6.62
C ASP A 202 -22.98 -6.89 -6.46
N ILE A 203 -23.46 -6.81 -5.23
CA ILE A 203 -24.90 -6.67 -4.92
C ILE A 203 -25.41 -5.33 -5.45
N THR A 204 -24.63 -4.27 -5.23
CA THR A 204 -24.94 -2.91 -5.65
C THR A 204 -24.98 -2.80 -7.18
N ARG A 205 -24.00 -3.41 -7.88
CA ARG A 205 -23.96 -3.43 -9.34
C ARG A 205 -25.23 -4.07 -9.92
N LYS A 206 -25.65 -5.24 -9.40
CA LYS A 206 -26.89 -5.90 -9.83
C LYS A 206 -28.13 -5.05 -9.59
N LYS A 207 -28.22 -4.35 -8.45
CA LYS A 207 -29.31 -3.39 -8.20
C LYS A 207 -29.28 -2.21 -9.17
N ALA A 208 -28.09 -1.69 -9.48
CA ALA A 208 -27.91 -0.61 -10.44
C ALA A 208 -28.32 -1.04 -11.86
N GLU A 209 -28.01 -2.27 -12.28
CA GLU A 209 -28.46 -2.84 -13.57
C GLU A 209 -29.98 -2.80 -13.71
N LEU A 210 -30.71 -3.19 -12.65
CA LEU A 210 -32.17 -3.17 -12.62
C LEU A 210 -32.75 -1.76 -12.70
N ILE A 211 -32.14 -0.79 -11.99
CA ILE A 211 -32.61 0.61 -11.98
C ILE A 211 -32.30 1.30 -13.31
N ILE A 212 -31.09 1.11 -13.85
CA ILE A 212 -30.65 1.71 -15.11
C ILE A 212 -31.31 1.00 -16.31
N LYS A 213 -31.82 -0.22 -16.11
CA LYS A 213 -32.39 -1.10 -17.14
C LYS A 213 -31.39 -1.42 -18.26
N LYS A 214 -30.11 -1.51 -17.89
CA LYS A 214 -29.01 -1.85 -18.79
C LYS A 214 -28.03 -2.76 -18.06
N LYS A 215 -27.43 -3.68 -18.81
CA LYS A 215 -26.37 -4.56 -18.30
C LYS A 215 -25.10 -3.74 -18.01
N ILE A 216 -24.45 -4.05 -16.89
CA ILE A 216 -23.20 -3.43 -16.46
C ILE A 216 -22.12 -4.52 -16.47
N ASP A 217 -21.26 -4.48 -17.46
CA ASP A 217 -20.14 -5.40 -17.59
C ASP A 217 -18.97 -4.98 -16.68
N ILE A 218 -18.30 -5.95 -16.08
CA ILE A 218 -17.14 -5.71 -15.20
C ILE A 218 -15.99 -5.16 -16.06
N CYS A 219 -15.35 -4.10 -15.57
CA CYS A 219 -14.22 -3.50 -16.24
C CYS A 219 -12.91 -3.81 -15.49
N GLY A 220 -11.87 -4.15 -16.24
CA GLY A 220 -10.51 -4.22 -15.73
C GLY A 220 -9.82 -2.85 -15.74
N LEU A 221 -8.49 -2.89 -15.64
CA LEU A 221 -7.67 -1.69 -15.79
C LEU A 221 -7.63 -1.24 -17.26
N ILE A 222 -8.08 -0.03 -17.53
CA ILE A 222 -7.96 0.68 -18.80
C ILE A 222 -6.73 1.58 -18.72
N ILE A 223 -5.92 1.56 -19.77
CA ILE A 223 -4.72 2.41 -19.91
C ILE A 223 -5.04 3.50 -20.93
N ASP A 224 -4.61 4.72 -20.66
CA ASP A 224 -4.77 5.81 -21.60
C ASP A 224 -3.95 5.56 -22.88
N PRO A 225 -4.54 5.67 -24.07
CA PRO A 225 -3.84 5.40 -25.32
C PRO A 225 -2.76 6.45 -25.64
N ASN A 226 -2.92 7.69 -25.17
CA ASN A 226 -2.00 8.80 -25.47
C ASN A 226 -0.94 8.98 -24.37
N ASP A 227 -1.34 8.77 -23.11
CA ASP A 227 -0.47 8.93 -21.94
C ASP A 227 -0.42 7.62 -21.13
N PRO A 228 0.37 6.59 -21.53
CA PRO A 228 0.33 5.25 -20.92
C PRO A 228 0.58 5.19 -19.41
N TYR A 229 1.16 6.24 -18.83
CA TYR A 229 1.32 6.37 -17.39
C TYR A 229 0.03 6.71 -16.65
N LEU A 230 -1.07 7.00 -17.34
CA LEU A 230 -2.41 7.18 -16.80
C LEU A 230 -3.23 5.91 -16.98
N ALA A 231 -3.97 5.53 -15.94
CA ALA A 231 -4.85 4.38 -15.97
C ALA A 231 -6.11 4.59 -15.13
N ALA A 232 -7.18 3.87 -15.47
CA ALA A 232 -8.45 3.91 -14.78
C ALA A 232 -9.01 2.50 -14.63
N SER A 233 -9.67 2.22 -13.50
CA SER A 233 -10.47 1.01 -13.32
C SER A 233 -11.87 1.46 -12.91
N PRO A 234 -12.79 1.65 -13.87
CA PRO A 234 -14.21 1.85 -13.57
C PRO A 234 -14.80 0.61 -12.88
N ASP A 235 -15.83 0.79 -12.06
CA ASP A 235 -16.53 -0.33 -11.41
C ASP A 235 -17.42 -1.11 -12.40
N GLY A 236 -17.75 -0.48 -13.54
CA GLY A 236 -18.39 -1.17 -14.66
C GLY A 236 -18.49 -0.32 -15.94
N LEU A 237 -18.88 -0.99 -17.03
CA LEU A 237 -19.13 -0.41 -18.34
C LEU A 237 -20.52 -0.80 -18.84
N ILE A 238 -21.21 0.14 -19.46
CA ILE A 238 -22.51 -0.09 -20.10
C ILE A 238 -22.34 0.08 -21.60
N GLU A 239 -22.46 -1.02 -22.35
CA GLU A 239 -22.42 -1.07 -23.82
C GLU A 239 -21.22 -0.32 -24.45
N ASN A 240 -20.09 -0.19 -23.74
CA ASN A 240 -18.95 0.67 -24.15
C ASN A 240 -19.34 2.11 -24.52
N LYS A 241 -20.42 2.64 -23.93
CA LYS A 241 -20.92 4.01 -24.12
C LYS A 241 -20.92 4.84 -22.85
N ALA A 242 -20.90 4.17 -21.69
CA ALA A 242 -20.86 4.81 -20.40
C ALA A 242 -20.06 3.99 -19.39
N VAL A 243 -19.41 4.69 -18.46
CA VAL A 243 -18.78 4.11 -17.27
C VAL A 243 -19.75 4.15 -16.09
N VAL A 244 -19.54 3.25 -15.13
CA VAL A 244 -20.25 3.20 -13.87
C VAL A 244 -19.23 3.29 -12.74
N GLU A 245 -19.50 4.18 -11.79
CA GLU A 245 -18.72 4.33 -10.56
C GLU A 245 -19.66 4.16 -9.37
N ILE A 246 -19.36 3.18 -8.52
CA ILE A 246 -20.18 2.76 -7.39
C ILE A 246 -19.51 3.21 -6.09
N LYS A 247 -20.30 3.76 -5.18
CA LYS A 247 -19.89 4.10 -3.82
C LYS A 247 -20.89 3.57 -2.81
N CYS A 248 -20.39 2.83 -1.83
CA CYS A 248 -21.16 2.25 -0.74
C CYS A 248 -20.71 2.85 0.60
N PRO A 249 -21.21 4.04 0.98
CA PRO A 249 -20.76 4.75 2.17
C PRO A 249 -21.20 4.05 3.46
N TYR A 250 -20.27 3.44 4.18
CA TYR A 250 -20.53 2.79 5.49
C TYR A 250 -21.17 3.75 6.51
N VAL A 251 -20.77 5.02 6.51
CA VAL A 251 -21.27 6.04 7.45
C VAL A 251 -22.73 6.41 7.25
N ALA A 252 -23.30 6.16 6.05
CA ALA A 252 -24.68 6.47 5.72
C ALA A 252 -25.57 5.22 5.67
N LYS A 253 -25.05 4.05 6.07
CA LYS A 253 -25.74 2.76 5.92
C LYS A 253 -27.11 2.70 6.61
N ASP A 254 -27.28 3.43 7.71
CA ASP A 254 -28.48 3.42 8.55
C ASP A 254 -29.45 4.57 8.21
N THR A 255 -29.13 5.42 7.23
CA THR A 255 -30.00 6.53 6.81
C THR A 255 -31.18 6.04 6.00
N THR A 256 -32.34 6.69 6.13
CA THR A 256 -33.57 6.29 5.42
C THR A 256 -33.58 6.79 3.98
N SER A 257 -32.98 7.96 3.72
CA SER A 257 -32.91 8.54 2.39
C SER A 257 -31.56 9.18 2.10
N ALA A 258 -31.25 9.28 0.80
CA ALA A 258 -30.05 9.94 0.34
C ALA A 258 -30.01 11.44 0.72
N ARG A 259 -31.18 12.09 0.80
CA ARG A 259 -31.31 13.50 1.21
C ARG A 259 -30.95 13.69 2.68
N GLU A 260 -31.47 12.81 3.54
CA GLU A 260 -31.12 12.78 4.96
C GLU A 260 -29.61 12.61 5.14
N ALA A 261 -28.99 11.70 4.38
CA ALA A 261 -27.54 11.47 4.46
C ALA A 261 -26.70 12.70 4.07
N VAL A 262 -27.15 13.50 3.10
CA VAL A 262 -26.50 14.76 2.71
C VAL A 262 -26.72 15.84 3.79
N ASN A 263 -27.96 16.01 4.25
CA ASN A 263 -28.30 17.03 5.26
C ASN A 263 -27.60 16.78 6.59
N ASN A 264 -27.43 15.52 6.99
CA ASN A 264 -26.68 15.13 8.18
C ASN A 264 -25.15 15.16 7.97
N ASN A 265 -24.65 15.70 6.85
CA ASN A 265 -23.23 15.78 6.50
C ASN A 265 -22.49 14.43 6.46
N LEU A 266 -23.21 13.31 6.26
CA LEU A 266 -22.61 11.98 6.14
C LEU A 266 -22.01 11.76 4.75
N LEU A 267 -22.56 12.42 3.73
CA LEU A 267 -22.07 12.40 2.34
C LEU A 267 -21.44 13.74 1.97
N GLN A 268 -20.31 14.09 2.60
CA GLN A 268 -19.63 15.38 2.41
C GLN A 268 -19.25 15.69 0.95
N TYR A 269 -19.16 14.66 0.11
CA TYR A 269 -18.86 14.76 -1.31
C TYR A 269 -20.07 15.13 -2.19
N CYS A 270 -21.30 15.01 -1.68
CA CYS A 270 -22.51 15.39 -2.40
C CYS A 270 -23.10 16.69 -1.84
N SER A 271 -23.89 17.37 -2.66
CA SER A 271 -24.70 18.54 -2.33
C SER A 271 -26.09 18.42 -2.93
N LEU A 272 -27.09 19.02 -2.28
CA LEU A 272 -28.43 19.16 -2.83
C LEU A 272 -28.49 20.37 -3.75
N VAL A 273 -28.79 20.15 -5.03
CA VAL A 273 -28.99 21.19 -6.04
C VAL A 273 -30.33 20.92 -6.71
N ASN A 274 -31.28 21.85 -6.60
CA ASN A 274 -32.63 21.71 -7.15
C ASN A 274 -33.34 20.40 -6.71
N ASN A 275 -33.24 20.04 -5.42
CA ASN A 275 -33.77 18.80 -4.85
C ASN A 275 -33.16 17.49 -5.38
N GLU A 276 -32.13 17.57 -6.22
CA GLU A 276 -31.33 16.44 -6.68
C GLU A 276 -29.99 16.38 -5.95
N ILE A 277 -29.50 15.16 -5.73
CA ILE A 277 -28.20 14.95 -5.09
C ILE A 277 -27.15 14.94 -6.19
N LYS A 278 -26.24 15.91 -6.12
CA LYS A 278 -25.15 16.07 -7.08
C LYS A 278 -23.80 15.97 -6.42
N LEU A 279 -22.86 15.32 -7.10
CA LEU A 279 -21.47 15.23 -6.69
C LEU A 279 -20.81 16.61 -6.81
N LYS A 280 -20.15 17.06 -5.74
CA LYS A 280 -19.40 18.32 -5.75
C LYS A 280 -18.24 18.21 -6.72
N THR A 281 -18.15 19.15 -7.66
CA THR A 281 -17.07 19.23 -8.66
C THR A 281 -15.68 19.38 -8.04
N GLU A 282 -15.62 19.98 -6.86
CA GLU A 282 -14.39 20.15 -6.07
C GLU A 282 -14.07 18.92 -5.20
N HIS A 283 -14.82 17.82 -5.26
CA HIS A 283 -14.49 16.61 -4.50
C HIS A 283 -13.58 15.66 -5.29
N VAL A 284 -12.74 14.86 -4.60
CA VAL A 284 -11.78 13.95 -5.26
C VAL A 284 -12.44 12.89 -6.17
N TYR A 285 -13.65 12.46 -5.85
CA TYR A 285 -14.42 11.53 -6.70
C TYR A 285 -14.80 12.13 -8.06
N TYR A 286 -15.00 13.44 -8.14
CA TYR A 286 -15.29 14.08 -9.43
C TYR A 286 -14.08 13.99 -10.36
N TYR A 287 -12.87 14.21 -9.82
CA TYR A 287 -11.61 14.03 -10.56
C TYR A 287 -11.41 12.57 -10.98
N GLN A 288 -11.77 11.61 -10.14
CA GLN A 288 -11.72 10.19 -10.48
C GLN A 288 -12.64 9.86 -11.67
N ILE A 289 -13.89 10.33 -11.65
CA ILE A 289 -14.86 10.09 -12.73
C ILE A 289 -14.41 10.78 -14.02
N MET A 290 -13.94 12.03 -13.94
CA MET A 290 -13.40 12.74 -15.10
C MET A 290 -12.19 12.00 -15.70
N GLY A 291 -11.32 11.45 -14.84
CA GLY A 291 -10.20 10.61 -15.25
C GLY A 291 -10.64 9.33 -15.96
N GLN A 292 -11.63 8.63 -15.40
CA GLN A 292 -12.22 7.43 -16.03
C GLN A 292 -12.82 7.75 -17.40
N LEU A 293 -13.58 8.84 -17.52
CA LEU A 293 -14.18 9.27 -18.78
C LEU A 293 -13.14 9.63 -19.84
N HIS A 294 -12.09 10.37 -19.45
CA HIS A 294 -10.98 10.72 -20.32
C HIS A 294 -10.26 9.48 -20.86
N ILE A 295 -9.85 8.59 -19.96
CA ILE A 295 -9.04 7.40 -20.28
C ILE A 295 -9.82 6.37 -21.09
N SER A 296 -11.10 6.18 -20.78
CA SER A 296 -11.96 5.22 -21.48
C SER A 296 -12.57 5.77 -22.78
N GLY A 297 -12.38 7.07 -23.08
CA GLY A 297 -12.99 7.75 -24.22
C GLY A 297 -14.52 7.90 -24.13
N GLN A 298 -15.09 7.68 -22.95
CA GLN A 298 -16.55 7.70 -22.74
C GLN A 298 -17.05 9.09 -22.40
N LYS A 299 -18.30 9.39 -22.77
CA LYS A 299 -18.91 10.72 -22.57
C LYS A 299 -19.84 10.80 -21.37
N LEU A 300 -20.18 9.66 -20.75
CA LEU A 300 -21.18 9.57 -19.70
C LEU A 300 -20.73 8.62 -18.59
N CYS A 301 -20.91 9.04 -17.34
CA CYS A 301 -20.74 8.22 -16.15
C CYS A 301 -22.06 8.13 -15.39
N TYR A 302 -22.43 6.93 -14.95
CA TYR A 302 -23.45 6.70 -13.93
C TYR A 302 -22.77 6.61 -12.57
N PHE A 303 -22.89 7.68 -11.79
CA PHE A 303 -22.39 7.71 -10.43
C PHE A 303 -23.47 7.16 -9.49
N VAL A 304 -23.23 5.97 -8.94
CA VAL A 304 -24.16 5.23 -8.09
C VAL A 304 -23.71 5.31 -6.65
N VAL A 305 -24.57 5.85 -5.77
CA VAL A 305 -24.39 5.80 -4.33
C VAL A 305 -25.44 4.87 -3.75
N HIS A 306 -25.00 3.81 -3.06
CA HIS A 306 -25.89 2.77 -2.54
C HIS A 306 -25.74 2.56 -1.04
N THR A 307 -26.89 2.40 -0.39
CA THR A 307 -27.01 1.86 0.97
C THR A 307 -28.06 0.74 0.93
N ASN A 308 -28.21 -0.02 2.02
CA ASN A 308 -29.24 -1.04 2.09
C ASN A 308 -30.67 -0.46 1.92
N ASN A 309 -30.86 0.80 2.30
CA ASN A 309 -32.17 1.45 2.35
C ASN A 309 -32.50 2.22 1.06
N TRP A 310 -31.50 2.75 0.35
CA TRP A 310 -31.74 3.60 -0.82
C TRP A 310 -30.61 3.51 -1.85
N THR A 311 -30.92 3.90 -3.08
CA THR A 311 -29.95 4.03 -4.18
C THR A 311 -30.14 5.37 -4.88
N ASN A 312 -29.08 6.14 -5.03
CA ASN A 312 -29.08 7.38 -5.79
C ASN A 312 -28.17 7.23 -7.01
N ILE A 313 -28.64 7.63 -8.19
CA ILE A 313 -27.88 7.55 -9.43
C ILE A 313 -27.85 8.93 -10.08
N GLU A 314 -26.65 9.49 -10.22
CA GLU A 314 -26.41 10.74 -10.92
C GLU A 314 -25.75 10.45 -12.28
N LYS A 315 -26.20 11.15 -13.32
CA LYS A 315 -25.59 11.09 -14.66
C LYS A 315 -24.59 12.24 -14.81
N ILE A 316 -23.30 11.92 -14.86
CA ILE A 316 -22.22 12.89 -15.00
C ILE A 316 -21.69 12.83 -16.43
N LYS A 317 -21.73 13.96 -17.14
CA LYS A 317 -21.20 14.08 -18.51
C LYS A 317 -19.73 14.47 -18.48
N TYR A 318 -18.98 14.03 -19.49
CA TYR A 318 -17.59 14.45 -19.66
C TYR A 318 -17.49 15.96 -19.88
N ASN A 319 -16.54 16.59 -19.18
CA ASN A 319 -16.25 18.01 -19.29
C ASN A 319 -14.80 18.20 -19.75
N SER A 320 -14.63 18.49 -21.04
CA SER A 320 -13.30 18.68 -21.66
C SER A 320 -12.54 19.82 -21.02
N THR A 321 -13.18 20.97 -20.83
CA THR A 321 -12.57 22.15 -20.20
C THR A 321 -12.03 21.83 -18.80
N PHE A 322 -12.82 21.15 -17.95
CA PHE A 322 -12.36 20.70 -16.64
C PHE A 322 -11.20 19.71 -16.74
N SER A 323 -11.31 18.71 -17.61
CA SER A 323 -10.31 17.66 -17.80
C SER A 323 -8.95 18.25 -18.19
N GLU A 324 -8.92 19.13 -19.19
CA GLU A 324 -7.68 19.71 -19.70
C GLU A 324 -7.08 20.72 -18.73
N SER A 325 -7.88 21.69 -18.26
CA SER A 325 -7.38 22.81 -17.43
C SER A 325 -7.01 22.39 -16.01
N LYS A 326 -7.84 21.57 -15.35
CA LYS A 326 -7.68 21.27 -13.91
C LYS A 326 -7.00 19.93 -13.64
N MET A 327 -6.94 19.02 -14.60
CA MET A 327 -6.52 17.63 -14.35
C MET A 327 -5.34 17.17 -15.22
N VAL A 328 -5.52 17.00 -16.54
CA VAL A 328 -4.53 16.35 -17.42
C VAL A 328 -3.18 17.05 -17.38
N HIS A 329 -3.14 18.39 -17.49
CA HIS A 329 -1.89 19.14 -17.43
C HIS A 329 -1.15 18.97 -16.08
N LYS A 330 -1.91 18.94 -14.97
CA LYS A 330 -1.33 18.71 -13.63
C LYS A 330 -0.81 17.28 -13.48
N LEU A 331 -1.55 16.27 -13.97
CA LEU A 331 -1.15 14.87 -13.92
C LEU A 331 0.10 14.60 -14.77
N ARG A 332 0.15 15.10 -16.00
CA ARG A 332 1.32 15.00 -16.88
C ARG A 332 2.54 15.65 -16.24
N ALA A 333 2.38 16.85 -15.69
CA ALA A 333 3.47 17.53 -15.01
C ALA A 333 3.95 16.78 -13.76
N PHE A 334 3.02 16.29 -12.92
CA PHE A 334 3.35 15.49 -11.75
C PHE A 334 4.12 14.22 -12.13
N TYR A 335 3.66 13.51 -13.16
CA TYR A 335 4.31 12.30 -13.62
C TYR A 335 5.72 12.59 -14.12
N LEU A 336 5.89 13.51 -15.07
CA LEU A 336 7.16 13.76 -15.72
C LEU A 336 8.20 14.41 -14.80
N GLN A 337 7.77 15.33 -13.92
CA GLN A 337 8.70 16.13 -13.12
C GLN A 337 8.98 15.52 -11.75
N CYS A 338 7.97 14.92 -11.11
CA CYS A 338 8.09 14.38 -9.75
C CYS A 338 8.23 12.85 -9.77
N LEU A 339 7.22 12.16 -10.28
CA LEU A 339 7.12 10.70 -10.13
C LEU A 339 8.20 9.97 -10.94
N LEU A 340 8.41 10.36 -12.19
CA LEU A 340 9.38 9.74 -13.09
C LEU A 340 10.80 9.92 -12.56
N SER A 341 11.14 11.11 -12.07
CA SER A 341 12.42 11.38 -11.41
C SER A 341 12.65 10.43 -10.23
N GLU A 342 11.66 10.25 -9.35
CA GLU A 342 11.77 9.36 -8.19
C GLU A 342 11.81 7.87 -8.58
N ILE A 343 11.11 7.47 -9.65
CA ILE A 343 11.16 6.09 -10.17
C ILE A 343 12.53 5.77 -10.74
N VAL A 344 13.09 6.72 -11.49
CA VAL A 344 14.39 6.61 -12.16
C VAL A 344 15.52 6.62 -11.14
N GLN A 345 15.44 7.53 -10.17
CA GLN A 345 16.43 7.74 -9.12
C GLN A 345 15.73 7.97 -7.77
N PRO A 346 15.39 6.88 -7.03
CA PRO A 346 14.72 6.99 -5.74
C PRO A 346 15.69 7.54 -4.68
N LEU A 347 15.52 8.81 -4.30
CA LEU A 347 16.36 9.48 -3.31
C LEU A 347 15.77 9.34 -1.90
N TYR A 348 14.45 9.30 -1.76
CA TYR A 348 13.83 9.15 -0.45
C TYR A 348 14.13 7.79 0.21
N PRO A 349 14.08 6.63 -0.47
CA PRO A 349 14.38 5.35 0.17
C PRO A 349 15.85 5.20 0.59
N THR A 350 16.76 5.98 0.00
CA THR A 350 18.20 5.91 0.27
C THR A 350 18.59 6.82 1.45
N ARG A 351 18.08 8.06 1.49
CA ARG A 351 18.44 9.05 2.54
C ARG A 351 17.35 9.28 3.57
N MET A 352 16.12 8.88 3.30
CA MET A 352 14.93 9.02 4.17
C MET A 352 14.60 10.47 4.54
N LEU A 353 15.09 11.45 3.78
CA LEU A 353 14.83 12.88 3.96
C LEU A 353 13.69 13.32 3.06
N LYS A 354 12.68 14.01 3.63
CA LYS A 354 11.54 14.52 2.85
C LYS A 354 11.92 15.60 1.85
N SER A 355 13.00 16.34 2.10
CA SER A 355 13.55 17.37 1.20
C SER A 355 14.06 16.79 -0.12
N ASP A 356 14.38 15.50 -0.16
CA ASP A 356 14.94 14.85 -1.35
C ASP A 356 13.85 14.45 -2.36
N ILE A 357 12.59 14.47 -1.94
CA ILE A 357 11.46 14.29 -2.83
C ILE A 357 11.34 15.56 -3.66
N ARG A 358 11.52 15.44 -4.97
CA ARG A 358 11.35 16.55 -5.92
C ARG A 358 9.88 16.97 -5.95
N GLU A 359 9.49 17.86 -5.02
CA GLU A 359 8.18 18.47 -4.99
C GLU A 359 8.16 19.70 -5.90
N ARG A 360 7.02 19.91 -6.57
CA ARG A 360 6.83 21.10 -7.39
C ARG A 360 6.52 22.30 -6.49
N HIS A 361 7.38 23.33 -6.50
CA HIS A 361 7.11 24.59 -5.80
C HIS A 361 5.81 25.30 -6.29
N THR A 362 5.26 24.89 -7.43
CA THR A 362 4.11 25.51 -8.10
C THR A 362 2.74 24.87 -7.81
N ILE A 363 2.65 23.83 -6.97
CA ILE A 363 1.35 23.20 -6.60
C ILE A 363 0.83 23.72 -5.25
N VAL A 364 1.62 24.54 -4.54
CA VAL A 364 1.31 25.06 -3.19
C VAL A 364 0.81 26.52 -3.21
N LYS A 365 0.39 27.05 -4.37
CA LYS A 365 -0.34 28.33 -4.44
C LYS A 365 -1.76 28.12 -4.93
#